data_AF-A0A9X1PM70-F1
#
_entry.id   AF-A0A9X1PM70-F1
#
_cell.length_a   1.000
_cell.length_b   1.000
_cell.length_c   1.000
_cell.angle_alpha   90.00
_cell.angle_beta   90.00
_cell.angle_gamma   90.00
#
_symmetry.space_group_name_H-M   'P 1'
#
loop_
_entity.id
_entity.type
_entity.pdbx_description
1 polymer ?
#
loop_
_entity_poly.entity_id
_entity_poly.type
_entity_poly.pdbx_seq_one_letter_code
_entity_poly.pdbx_strand_id
1 'polypeptide(L)'
;MNEQNPNQGGDFQHGYSSGIEGIDRQVYEAYLSSNVNHDWIIERINTKKEELFSVKNKQQETIRQHKTAYDKLQNEVMGLNNTAKKIQDSEKSIAEIDAVTEELREKRTSKAPSYSLIAGLIFLAAGISFIAGDLIISHEIVAYALNIRNSNEAWAFAIGLAMLSILLKPAYDRLVEEPYHRNETPKARSRYAGFKLVLSIFAIVTLIILGWFRYEAYRTDKLKEAINKSVKNLQLNAVDPLTGAPVNSPELTNKIEEALRNSDQLNLDLVNSPWALLSFVLSGVLFAVAGAVSLGMALPVLQGFWYRWLQIDPKLWRLRRRRKRILRQMEPLQEALTAHLTQKSILENDIAVMPALEELKQEESQIKAEIENLEAERRKTLTDTRVHSYGDGYAHGQVSRDVMGEEEYDAWRNSHLTVSNLALRAKSNASADRAVPRSRATGMRPHQAIRKAITDRFDENNS
;
A
#
# COMPACT_ATOMS: atom_id res chain seq x y z
N MET A 1 -60.38 -18.26 -34.05
CA MET A 1 -61.22 -18.29 -35.26
C MET A 1 -62.28 -19.36 -35.06
N ASN A 2 -63.55 -18.97 -34.93
CA ASN A 2 -64.65 -19.90 -35.12
C ASN A 2 -64.88 -19.98 -36.63
N GLU A 3 -64.57 -21.11 -37.24
CA GLU A 3 -64.99 -21.39 -38.61
C GLU A 3 -66.52 -21.51 -38.62
N GLN A 4 -67.21 -20.38 -38.80
CA GLN A 4 -68.63 -20.38 -39.05
C GLN A 4 -68.87 -20.97 -40.43
N ASN A 5 -69.79 -21.94 -40.46
CA ASN A 5 -70.22 -22.65 -41.65
C ASN A 5 -70.62 -21.64 -42.75
N PRO A 6 -69.95 -21.60 -43.92
CA PRO A 6 -70.12 -20.53 -44.92
C PRO A 6 -71.55 -20.42 -45.48
N ASN A 7 -72.34 -21.48 -45.35
CA ASN A 7 -73.71 -21.57 -45.85
C ASN A 7 -74.79 -21.08 -44.85
N GLN A 8 -74.42 -20.62 -43.65
CA GLN A 8 -75.38 -20.11 -42.64
C GLN A 8 -75.25 -18.60 -42.36
N GLY A 9 -74.39 -17.89 -43.10
CA GLY A 9 -74.20 -16.45 -42.97
C GLY A 9 -75.22 -15.62 -43.74
N GLY A 10 -75.41 -14.37 -43.32
CA GLY A 10 -76.27 -13.38 -43.99
C GLY A 10 -75.89 -13.14 -45.47
N ASP A 11 -74.64 -13.41 -45.85
CA ASP A 11 -74.12 -13.23 -47.21
C ASP A 11 -74.79 -14.17 -48.22
N PHE A 12 -75.10 -15.42 -47.83
CA PHE A 12 -75.82 -16.36 -48.70
C PHE A 12 -77.27 -15.90 -48.94
N GLN A 13 -77.94 -15.40 -47.90
CA GLN A 13 -79.31 -14.88 -48.01
C GLN A 13 -79.35 -13.60 -48.84
N HIS A 14 -78.39 -12.69 -48.66
CA HIS A 14 -78.25 -11.49 -49.49
C HIS A 14 -77.94 -11.84 -50.95
N GLY A 15 -77.06 -12.81 -51.20
CA GLY A 15 -76.78 -13.29 -52.56
C GLY A 15 -78.01 -13.89 -53.24
N TYR A 16 -78.83 -14.64 -52.49
CA TYR A 16 -80.08 -15.22 -52.99
C TYR A 16 -81.13 -14.14 -53.33
N SER A 17 -81.36 -13.17 -52.43
CA SER A 17 -82.31 -12.06 -52.69
C SER A 17 -81.87 -11.17 -53.84
N SER A 18 -80.58 -10.83 -53.89
CA SER A 18 -80.01 -9.98 -54.96
C SER A 18 -80.08 -10.68 -56.32
N GLY A 19 -79.95 -12.01 -56.34
CA GLY A 19 -80.13 -12.82 -57.55
C GLY A 19 -81.58 -12.85 -58.06
N ILE A 20 -82.58 -12.83 -57.16
CA ILE A 20 -84.01 -12.71 -57.53
C ILE A 20 -84.32 -11.32 -58.07
N GLU A 21 -83.71 -10.29 -57.51
CA GLU A 21 -83.89 -8.89 -57.91
C GLU A 21 -83.11 -8.52 -59.18
N GLY A 22 -82.26 -9.41 -59.72
CA GLY A 22 -81.53 -9.16 -60.97
C GLY A 22 -80.38 -8.15 -60.84
N ILE A 23 -79.81 -8.03 -59.65
CA ILE A 23 -78.76 -7.06 -59.32
C ILE A 23 -77.38 -7.57 -59.73
N ASP A 24 -76.49 -6.64 -60.06
CA ASP A 24 -75.13 -6.96 -60.47
C ASP A 24 -74.31 -7.57 -59.32
N ARG A 25 -74.03 -8.87 -59.45
CA ARG A 25 -73.18 -9.67 -58.57
C ARG A 25 -71.83 -9.00 -58.29
N GLN A 26 -71.24 -8.34 -59.28
CA GLN A 26 -69.88 -7.79 -59.17
C GLN A 26 -69.79 -6.70 -58.10
N VAL A 27 -70.88 -5.93 -57.89
CA VAL A 27 -70.89 -4.81 -56.95
C VAL A 27 -70.90 -5.30 -55.50
N TYR A 28 -71.70 -6.33 -55.19
CA TYR A 28 -71.75 -6.92 -53.86
C TYR A 28 -70.48 -7.72 -53.51
N GLU A 29 -69.92 -8.46 -54.46
CA GLU A 29 -68.64 -9.16 -54.26
C GLU A 29 -67.48 -8.19 -54.00
N ALA A 30 -67.46 -7.07 -54.72
CA ALA A 30 -66.47 -6.02 -54.50
C ALA A 30 -66.67 -5.31 -53.15
N TYR A 31 -67.92 -5.07 -52.73
CA TYR A 31 -68.23 -4.56 -51.39
C TYR A 31 -67.74 -5.51 -50.29
N LEU A 32 -68.09 -6.80 -50.36
CA LEU A 32 -67.73 -7.79 -49.36
C LEU A 32 -66.21 -7.95 -49.24
N SER A 33 -65.53 -8.10 -50.38
CA SER A 33 -64.06 -8.21 -50.41
C SER A 33 -63.37 -6.97 -49.85
N SER A 34 -63.88 -5.77 -50.16
CA SER A 34 -63.35 -4.52 -49.61
C SER A 34 -63.61 -4.37 -48.11
N ASN A 35 -64.76 -4.83 -47.61
CA ASN A 35 -65.09 -4.81 -46.18
C ASN A 35 -64.24 -5.80 -45.38
N VAL A 36 -64.10 -7.04 -45.86
CA VAL A 36 -63.20 -8.02 -45.25
C VAL A 36 -61.76 -7.53 -45.25
N ASN A 37 -61.31 -6.90 -46.35
CA ASN A 37 -59.97 -6.31 -46.41
C ASN A 37 -59.82 -5.13 -45.43
N HIS A 38 -60.86 -4.32 -45.24
CA HIS A 38 -60.85 -3.25 -44.25
C HIS A 38 -60.66 -3.77 -42.82
N ASP A 39 -61.41 -4.80 -42.43
CA ASP A 39 -61.32 -5.42 -41.11
C ASP A 39 -59.93 -6.06 -40.89
N TRP A 40 -59.42 -6.76 -41.90
CA TRP A 40 -58.08 -7.33 -41.88
C TRP A 40 -56.98 -6.26 -41.71
N ILE A 41 -57.08 -5.14 -42.44
CA ILE A 41 -56.12 -4.03 -42.29
C ILE A 41 -56.21 -3.41 -40.89
N ILE A 42 -57.41 -3.26 -40.31
CA ILE A 42 -57.56 -2.75 -38.94
C ILE A 42 -56.86 -3.67 -37.94
N GLU A 43 -57.09 -4.98 -38.04
CA GLU A 43 -56.43 -5.96 -37.17
C GLU A 43 -54.90 -5.84 -37.30
N ARG A 44 -54.39 -5.76 -38.53
CA ARG A 44 -52.95 -5.61 -38.79
C ARG A 44 -52.37 -4.32 -38.23
N ILE A 45 -53.07 -3.19 -38.35
CA ILE A 45 -52.68 -1.91 -37.77
C ILE A 45 -52.60 -2.03 -36.25
N ASN A 46 -53.57 -2.68 -35.60
CA ASN A 46 -53.57 -2.85 -34.16
C ASN A 46 -52.39 -3.72 -33.69
N THR A 47 -52.13 -4.84 -34.36
CA THR A 47 -50.93 -5.67 -34.08
C THR A 47 -49.65 -4.86 -34.22
N LYS A 48 -49.52 -4.06 -35.30
CA LYS A 48 -48.32 -3.23 -35.50
C LYS A 48 -48.19 -2.11 -34.48
N LYS A 49 -49.30 -1.55 -33.99
CA LYS A 49 -49.29 -0.57 -32.88
C LYS A 49 -48.82 -1.21 -31.56
N GLU A 50 -49.20 -2.46 -31.29
CA GLU A 50 -48.70 -3.22 -30.16
C GLU A 50 -47.20 -3.54 -30.29
N GLU A 51 -46.75 -3.98 -31.47
CA GLU A 51 -45.33 -4.16 -31.78
C GLU A 51 -44.53 -2.87 -31.54
N LEU A 52 -45.03 -1.73 -32.05
CA LEU A 52 -44.40 -0.42 -31.86
C LEU A 52 -44.30 -0.04 -30.37
N PHE A 53 -45.34 -0.30 -29.59
CA PHE A 53 -45.32 -0.06 -28.15
C PHE A 53 -44.28 -0.94 -27.45
N SER A 54 -44.17 -2.22 -27.83
CA SER A 54 -43.18 -3.14 -27.29
C SER A 54 -41.74 -2.70 -27.62
N VAL A 55 -41.47 -2.24 -28.83
CA VAL A 55 -40.15 -1.74 -29.26
C VAL A 55 -39.79 -0.47 -28.50
N LYS A 56 -40.73 0.47 -28.32
CA LYS A 56 -40.50 1.68 -27.52
C LYS A 56 -40.19 1.37 -26.07
N ASN A 57 -40.88 0.40 -25.46
CA ASN A 57 -40.59 -0.02 -24.09
C ASN A 57 -39.19 -0.66 -24.00
N LYS A 58 -38.84 -1.55 -24.94
CA LYS A 58 -37.48 -2.13 -25.02
C LYS A 58 -36.42 -1.06 -25.19
N GLN A 59 -36.66 -0.03 -26.00
CA GLN A 59 -35.74 1.07 -26.19
C GLN A 59 -35.54 1.87 -24.89
N GLN A 60 -36.62 2.22 -24.19
CA GLN A 60 -36.52 2.92 -22.89
C GLN A 60 -35.78 2.08 -21.84
N GLU A 61 -36.07 0.77 -21.79
CA GLU A 61 -35.39 -0.14 -20.89
C GLU A 61 -33.90 -0.26 -21.23
N THR A 62 -33.56 -0.41 -22.51
CA THR A 62 -32.18 -0.46 -23.01
C THR A 62 -31.42 0.82 -22.67
N ILE A 63 -32.04 2.00 -22.83
CA ILE A 63 -31.43 3.28 -22.42
C ILE A 63 -31.13 3.31 -20.91
N ARG A 64 -32.08 2.84 -20.08
CA ARG A 64 -31.88 2.79 -18.63
C ARG A 64 -30.76 1.81 -18.27
N GLN A 65 -30.74 0.63 -18.88
CA GLN A 65 -29.70 -0.37 -18.67
C GLN A 65 -28.32 0.17 -19.06
N HIS A 66 -28.18 0.75 -20.27
CA HIS A 66 -26.95 1.41 -20.71
C HIS A 66 -26.49 2.47 -19.71
N LYS A 67 -27.38 3.40 -19.31
CA LYS A 67 -27.03 4.45 -18.35
C LYS A 67 -26.51 3.87 -17.03
N THR A 68 -27.23 2.90 -16.46
CA THR A 68 -26.81 2.28 -15.18
C THR A 68 -25.51 1.49 -15.32
N ALA A 69 -25.25 0.85 -16.45
CA ALA A 69 -24.00 0.14 -16.72
C ALA A 69 -22.83 1.12 -16.88
N TYR A 70 -23.00 2.23 -17.60
CA TYR A 70 -22.00 3.30 -17.70
C TYR A 70 -21.72 3.97 -16.36
N ASP A 71 -22.74 4.27 -15.55
CA ASP A 71 -22.57 4.85 -14.22
C ASP A 71 -21.76 3.90 -13.32
N LYS A 72 -22.04 2.58 -13.37
CA LYS A 72 -21.25 1.56 -12.66
C LYS A 72 -19.81 1.49 -13.19
N LEU A 73 -19.62 1.45 -14.50
CA LEU A 73 -18.30 1.40 -15.12
C LEU A 73 -17.45 2.62 -14.71
N GLN A 74 -18.05 3.81 -14.72
CA GLN A 74 -17.39 5.03 -14.31
C GLN A 74 -16.95 4.97 -12.84
N ASN A 75 -17.81 4.46 -11.95
CA ASN A 75 -17.46 4.26 -10.54
C ASN A 75 -16.27 3.30 -10.37
N GLU A 76 -16.26 2.18 -11.11
CA GLU A 76 -15.17 1.21 -11.09
C GLU A 76 -13.86 1.81 -11.64
N VAL A 77 -13.92 2.59 -12.72
CA VAL A 77 -12.75 3.29 -13.28
C VAL A 77 -12.19 4.33 -12.31
N MET A 78 -13.06 5.08 -11.63
CA MET A 78 -12.63 6.02 -10.58
C MET A 78 -12.02 5.29 -9.38
N GLY A 79 -12.63 4.17 -8.94
CA GLY A 79 -12.11 3.30 -7.89
C GLY A 79 -10.73 2.74 -8.21
N LEU A 80 -10.54 2.26 -9.45
CA LEU A 80 -9.27 1.77 -9.99
C LEU A 80 -8.20 2.86 -9.95
N ASN A 81 -8.48 4.04 -10.50
CA ASN A 81 -7.51 5.15 -10.52
C ASN A 81 -7.09 5.59 -9.11
N ASN A 82 -8.05 5.66 -8.18
CA ASN A 82 -7.78 6.00 -6.79
C ASN A 82 -6.90 4.94 -6.10
N THR A 83 -7.19 3.66 -6.33
CA THR A 83 -6.43 2.55 -5.75
C THR A 83 -5.03 2.46 -6.34
N ALA A 84 -4.90 2.61 -7.66
CA ALA A 84 -3.63 2.66 -8.38
C ALA A 84 -2.75 3.81 -7.86
N LYS A 85 -3.32 5.00 -7.63
CA LYS A 85 -2.59 6.13 -7.06
C LYS A 85 -2.09 5.83 -5.64
N LYS A 86 -2.91 5.23 -4.77
CA LYS A 86 -2.49 4.83 -3.42
C LYS A 86 -1.36 3.80 -3.42
N ILE A 87 -1.41 2.85 -4.36
CA ILE A 87 -0.32 1.89 -4.59
C ILE A 87 0.95 2.63 -5.00
N GLN A 88 0.87 3.53 -5.98
CA GLN A 88 2.01 4.31 -6.45
C GLN A 88 2.64 5.17 -5.34
N ASP A 89 1.83 5.81 -4.50
CA ASP A 89 2.32 6.61 -3.37
C ASP A 89 2.99 5.72 -2.30
N SER A 90 2.49 4.50 -2.11
CA SER A 90 3.11 3.50 -1.24
C SER A 90 4.44 2.98 -1.80
N GLU A 91 4.52 2.75 -3.11
CA GLU A 91 5.75 2.37 -3.81
C GLU A 91 6.82 3.46 -3.72
N LYS A 92 6.45 4.73 -3.92
CA LYS A 92 7.36 5.87 -3.70
C LYS A 92 7.88 5.90 -2.27
N SER A 93 7.01 5.70 -1.28
CA SER A 93 7.39 5.64 0.13
C SER A 93 8.36 4.49 0.42
N ILE A 94 8.19 3.34 -0.25
CA ILE A 94 9.12 2.21 -0.14
C ILE A 94 10.46 2.55 -0.78
N ALA A 95 10.46 3.16 -1.97
CA ALA A 95 11.68 3.56 -2.68
C ALA A 95 12.50 4.57 -1.85
N GLU A 96 11.85 5.56 -1.23
CA GLU A 96 12.49 6.50 -0.30
C GLU A 96 13.11 5.77 0.91
N ILE A 97 12.37 4.82 1.50
CA ILE A 97 12.88 4.01 2.62
C ILE A 97 14.08 3.18 2.19
N ASP A 98 14.03 2.57 1.00
CA ASP A 98 15.10 1.72 0.48
C ASP A 98 16.36 2.56 0.17
N ALA A 99 16.21 3.76 -0.40
CA ALA A 99 17.31 4.71 -0.61
C ALA A 99 17.98 5.13 0.70
N VAL A 100 17.20 5.53 1.72
CA VAL A 100 17.74 5.90 3.04
C VAL A 100 18.36 4.69 3.74
N THR A 101 17.79 3.50 3.55
CA THR A 101 18.33 2.25 4.11
C THR A 101 19.70 1.95 3.52
N GLU A 102 19.88 2.17 2.21
CA GLU A 102 21.16 1.94 1.54
C GLU A 102 22.21 2.97 1.96
N GLU A 103 21.86 4.25 2.07
CA GLU A 103 22.74 5.28 2.62
C GLU A 103 23.20 4.94 4.06
N LEU A 104 22.28 4.44 4.89
CA LEU A 104 22.61 4.02 6.26
C LEU A 104 23.46 2.74 6.29
N ARG A 105 23.30 1.83 5.31
CA ARG A 105 24.15 0.65 5.16
C ARG A 105 25.56 1.02 4.72
N GLU A 106 25.70 1.96 3.79
CA GLU A 106 27.00 2.50 3.38
C GLU A 106 27.70 3.22 4.54
N LYS A 107 26.96 3.99 5.34
CA LYS A 107 27.47 4.57 6.59
C LYS A 107 27.86 3.51 7.63
N ARG A 108 27.23 2.34 7.61
CA ARG A 108 27.53 1.21 8.49
C ARG A 108 28.81 0.48 8.06
N THR A 109 29.03 0.32 6.76
CA THR A 109 30.21 -0.35 6.21
C THR A 109 31.44 0.54 6.27
N SER A 110 31.31 1.83 5.95
CA SER A 110 32.42 2.81 6.07
C SER A 110 32.94 2.99 7.50
N LYS A 111 32.08 2.78 8.51
CA LYS A 111 32.45 2.83 9.94
C LYS A 111 32.64 1.45 10.56
N ALA A 112 32.77 0.40 9.77
CA ALA A 112 32.98 -0.94 10.31
C ALA A 112 34.37 -1.02 10.98
N PRO A 113 34.46 -1.38 12.27
CA PRO A 113 35.74 -1.56 12.91
C PRO A 113 36.47 -2.74 12.28
N SER A 114 37.79 -2.61 12.09
CA SER A 114 38.64 -3.67 11.51
C SER A 114 38.78 -4.89 12.40
N TYR A 115 38.51 -4.74 13.71
CA TYR A 115 38.57 -5.81 14.71
C TYR A 115 37.18 -6.16 15.24
N SER A 116 37.02 -7.40 15.71
CA SER A 116 35.78 -7.84 16.34
C SER A 116 35.55 -7.12 17.68
N LEU A 117 34.29 -6.95 18.08
CA LEU A 117 33.93 -6.41 19.40
C LEU A 117 34.62 -7.18 20.53
N ILE A 118 34.67 -8.51 20.42
CA ILE A 118 35.29 -9.39 21.42
C ILE A 118 36.78 -9.09 21.54
N ALA A 119 37.49 -8.91 20.42
CA ALA A 119 38.89 -8.48 20.45
C ALA A 119 39.03 -7.11 21.13
N GLY A 120 38.18 -6.15 20.81
CA GLY A 120 38.15 -4.83 21.46
C GLY A 120 37.94 -4.92 22.98
N LEU A 121 37.05 -5.78 23.46
CA LEU A 121 36.81 -6.02 24.89
C LEU A 121 37.99 -6.69 25.59
N ILE A 122 38.64 -7.65 24.93
CA ILE A 122 39.85 -8.30 25.47
C ILE A 122 40.98 -7.26 25.59
N PHE A 123 41.18 -6.43 24.57
CA PHE A 123 42.17 -5.35 24.63
C PHE A 123 41.82 -4.28 25.67
N LEU A 124 40.53 -3.98 25.87
CA LEU A 124 40.09 -3.06 26.92
C LEU A 124 40.42 -3.62 28.31
N ALA A 125 40.09 -4.90 28.54
CA ALA A 125 40.42 -5.59 29.79
C ALA A 125 41.93 -5.63 30.02
N ALA A 126 42.71 -5.98 28.99
CA ALA A 126 44.17 -5.96 29.06
C ALA A 126 44.71 -4.56 29.39
N GLY A 127 44.19 -3.50 28.77
CA GLY A 127 44.61 -2.11 29.05
C GLY A 127 44.29 -1.68 30.48
N ILE A 128 43.12 -2.02 31.00
CA ILE A 128 42.77 -1.79 32.41
C ILE A 128 43.70 -2.58 33.33
N SER A 129 43.99 -3.84 33.02
CA SER A 129 44.93 -4.67 33.79
C SER A 129 46.35 -4.13 33.78
N PHE A 130 46.83 -3.58 32.65
CA PHE A 130 48.14 -2.94 32.58
C PHE A 130 48.20 -1.67 33.42
N ILE A 131 47.17 -0.82 33.40
CA ILE A 131 47.11 0.37 34.25
C ILE A 131 47.06 -0.01 35.74
N ALA A 132 46.24 -0.99 36.09
CA ALA A 132 46.15 -1.46 37.47
C ALA A 132 47.47 -2.09 37.95
N GLY A 133 48.14 -2.87 37.09
CA GLY A 133 49.46 -3.44 37.37
C GLY A 133 50.53 -2.37 37.54
N ASP A 134 50.56 -1.36 36.65
CA ASP A 134 51.47 -0.22 36.75
C ASP A 134 51.27 0.54 38.06
N LEU A 135 50.02 0.72 38.48
CA LEU A 135 49.67 1.43 39.70
C LEU A 135 50.08 0.66 40.98
N ILE A 136 49.91 -0.66 41.03
CA ILE A 136 50.35 -1.48 42.18
C ILE A 136 51.88 -1.47 42.26
N ILE A 137 52.55 -1.73 41.14
CA ILE A 137 54.02 -1.78 41.06
C ILE A 137 54.61 -0.41 41.37
N SER A 138 54.07 0.67 40.80
CA SER A 138 54.52 2.03 41.06
C SER A 138 54.29 2.44 42.52
N HIS A 139 53.19 2.03 43.15
CA HIS A 139 52.98 2.29 44.57
C HIS A 139 54.04 1.60 45.43
N GLU A 140 54.27 0.30 45.22
CA GLU A 140 55.29 -0.44 45.98
C GLU A 140 56.67 0.19 45.79
N ILE A 141 57.05 0.50 44.55
CA ILE A 141 58.35 1.12 44.25
C ILE A 141 58.48 2.50 44.89
N VAL A 142 57.46 3.35 44.85
CA VAL A 142 57.51 4.71 45.43
C VAL A 142 57.57 4.67 46.96
N ALA A 143 56.83 3.74 47.58
CA ALA A 143 56.87 3.54 49.02
C ALA A 143 58.25 3.04 49.50
N TYR A 144 58.88 2.14 48.75
CA TYR A 144 60.19 1.57 49.10
C TYR A 144 61.39 2.45 48.71
N ALA A 145 61.41 3.04 47.51
CA ALA A 145 62.58 3.72 46.95
C ALA A 145 62.65 5.22 47.32
N LEU A 146 61.51 5.90 47.46
CA LEU A 146 61.49 7.33 47.82
C LEU A 146 61.29 7.56 49.34
N ASN A 147 61.17 6.49 50.13
CA ASN A 147 60.98 6.51 51.59
C ASN A 147 59.88 7.51 52.05
N ILE A 148 58.82 7.64 51.26
CA ILE A 148 57.70 8.52 51.58
C ILE A 148 56.83 7.80 52.61
N ARG A 149 56.87 8.27 53.87
CA ARG A 149 56.14 7.67 54.99
C ARG A 149 54.61 7.81 54.89
N ASN A 150 54.10 8.71 54.04
CA ASN A 150 52.67 8.96 53.89
C ASN A 150 52.08 8.14 52.72
N SER A 151 51.25 7.15 53.05
CA SER A 151 50.60 6.26 52.07
C SER A 151 49.79 7.03 51.02
N ASN A 152 49.09 8.10 51.42
CA ASN A 152 48.23 8.86 50.50
C ASN A 152 49.03 9.61 49.42
N GLU A 153 50.24 10.10 49.76
CA GLU A 153 51.12 10.77 48.80
C GLU A 153 51.74 9.77 47.82
N ALA A 154 52.11 8.58 48.29
CA ALA A 154 52.60 7.49 47.44
C ALA A 154 51.53 7.02 46.43
N TRP A 155 50.28 6.90 46.87
CA TRP A 155 49.14 6.59 45.98
C TRP A 155 48.89 7.68 44.93
N ALA A 156 48.95 8.96 45.32
CA ALA A 156 48.77 10.06 44.37
C ALA A 156 49.87 10.09 43.29
N PHE A 157 51.12 9.83 43.69
CA PHE A 157 52.24 9.76 42.76
C PHE A 157 52.15 8.53 41.84
N ALA A 158 51.77 7.37 42.37
CA ALA A 158 51.56 6.14 41.59
C ALA A 158 50.43 6.30 40.56
N ILE A 159 49.33 6.98 40.92
CA ILE A 159 48.26 7.33 39.98
C ILE A 159 48.80 8.25 38.87
N GLY A 160 49.61 9.24 39.22
CA GLY A 160 50.25 10.15 38.26
C GLY A 160 51.13 9.41 37.23
N LEU A 161 51.91 8.42 37.69
CA LEU A 161 52.69 7.56 36.80
C LEU A 161 51.82 6.64 35.95
N ALA A 162 50.82 5.97 36.52
CA ALA A 162 49.92 5.09 35.78
C ALA A 162 49.13 5.82 34.68
N MET A 163 48.84 7.10 34.87
CA MET A 163 48.20 7.98 33.88
C MET A 163 49.09 8.33 32.68
N LEU A 164 50.41 8.07 32.72
CA LEU A 164 51.29 8.21 31.56
C LEU A 164 50.83 7.33 30.39
N SER A 165 50.28 6.15 30.67
CA SER A 165 49.69 5.26 29.66
C SER A 165 48.56 5.94 28.87
N ILE A 166 47.72 6.72 29.54
CA ILE A 166 46.61 7.47 28.95
C ILE A 166 47.13 8.67 28.16
N LEU A 167 48.20 9.32 28.62
CA LEU A 167 48.85 10.43 27.92
C LEU A 167 49.62 9.98 26.67
N LEU A 168 50.21 8.78 26.72
CA LEU A 168 50.93 8.19 25.60
C LEU A 168 49.98 7.70 24.49
N LYS A 169 48.72 7.43 24.84
CA LYS A 169 47.71 6.96 23.90
C LYS A 169 47.50 7.92 22.71
N PRO A 170 47.22 9.23 22.88
CA PRO A 170 47.13 10.18 21.76
C PRO A 170 48.36 10.17 20.84
N ALA A 171 49.55 9.95 21.39
CA ALA A 171 50.77 9.83 20.62
C ALA A 171 50.76 8.53 19.79
N TYR A 172 50.41 7.39 20.39
CA TYR A 172 50.25 6.13 19.69
C TYR A 172 49.16 6.21 18.59
N ASP A 173 47.97 6.70 18.92
CA ASP A 173 46.83 6.82 18.03
C ASP A 173 47.20 7.67 16.78
N ARG A 174 47.89 8.81 16.96
CA ARG A 174 48.28 9.71 15.85
C ARG A 174 49.52 9.27 15.07
N LEU A 175 50.56 8.76 15.73
CA LEU A 175 51.83 8.44 15.08
C LEU A 175 51.82 7.07 14.39
N VAL A 176 51.07 6.12 14.94
CA VAL A 176 51.17 4.70 14.57
C VAL A 176 49.87 4.18 13.96
N GLU A 177 48.71 4.43 14.60
CA GLU A 177 47.43 3.82 14.20
C GLU A 177 46.73 4.58 13.05
N GLU A 178 46.57 5.90 13.17
CA GLU A 178 45.92 6.76 12.17
C GLU A 178 46.55 6.66 10.74
N PRO A 179 47.88 6.67 10.56
CA PRO A 179 48.50 6.50 9.24
C PRO A 179 48.38 5.07 8.70
N TYR A 180 48.25 4.05 9.55
CA TYR A 180 48.06 2.66 9.13
C TYR A 180 46.63 2.41 8.63
N HIS A 181 45.63 3.04 9.25
CA HIS A 181 44.23 2.89 8.85
C HIS A 181 43.79 3.81 7.71
N ARG A 182 44.38 5.01 7.57
CA ARG A 182 43.98 5.96 6.51
C ARG A 182 44.71 5.79 5.18
N ASN A 183 45.96 5.32 5.19
CA ASN A 183 46.79 5.25 4.00
C ASN A 183 47.33 3.83 3.81
N GLU A 184 46.76 3.05 2.89
CA GLU A 184 47.28 1.74 2.45
C GLU A 184 48.60 1.86 1.65
N THR A 185 49.45 2.84 1.97
CA THR A 185 50.75 3.00 1.33
C THR A 185 51.75 2.00 1.92
N PRO A 186 52.68 1.43 1.12
CA PRO A 186 53.68 0.47 1.60
C PRO A 186 54.58 1.05 2.71
N LYS A 187 54.75 2.38 2.73
CA LYS A 187 55.53 3.10 3.74
C LYS A 187 54.87 3.09 5.13
N ALA A 188 53.54 3.15 5.21
CA ALA A 188 52.81 3.09 6.50
C ALA A 188 52.88 1.68 7.12
N ARG A 189 52.75 0.63 6.29
CA ARG A 189 52.93 -0.76 6.74
C ARG A 189 54.35 -1.04 7.24
N SER A 190 55.37 -0.51 6.57
CA SER A 190 56.77 -0.64 6.98
C SER A 190 57.05 0.04 8.33
N ARG A 191 56.50 1.25 8.58
CA ARG A 191 56.63 1.93 9.88
C ARG A 191 55.96 1.15 11.01
N TYR A 192 54.76 0.62 10.76
CA TYR A 192 54.04 -0.19 11.74
C TYR A 192 54.78 -1.50 12.07
N ALA A 193 55.34 -2.17 11.05
CA ALA A 193 56.19 -3.35 11.25
C ALA A 193 57.46 -3.02 12.04
N GLY A 194 58.12 -1.90 11.72
CA GLY A 194 59.29 -1.40 12.45
C GLY A 194 58.97 -1.11 13.92
N PHE A 195 57.84 -0.46 14.20
CA PHE A 195 57.38 -0.22 15.57
C PHE A 195 57.19 -1.53 16.36
N LYS A 196 56.54 -2.55 15.77
CA LYS A 196 56.39 -3.87 16.40
C LYS A 196 57.74 -4.53 16.70
N LEU A 197 58.69 -4.44 15.77
CA LEU A 197 60.02 -5.02 15.94
C LEU A 197 60.77 -4.33 17.07
N VAL A 198 60.78 -2.99 17.11
CA VAL A 198 61.41 -2.21 18.19
C VAL A 198 60.75 -2.52 19.53
N LEU A 199 59.41 -2.56 19.60
CA LEU A 199 58.69 -2.91 20.82
C LEU A 199 59.01 -4.34 21.30
N SER A 200 59.13 -5.30 20.38
CA SER A 200 59.50 -6.67 20.70
C SER A 200 60.92 -6.78 21.24
N ILE A 201 61.89 -6.10 20.61
CA ILE A 201 63.27 -6.06 21.10
C ILE A 201 63.32 -5.41 22.49
N PHE A 202 62.61 -4.30 22.65
CA PHE A 202 62.51 -3.60 23.92
C PHE A 202 61.94 -4.51 25.02
N ALA A 203 60.84 -5.23 24.74
CA ALA A 203 60.25 -6.19 25.67
C ALA A 203 61.16 -7.37 26.02
N ILE A 204 61.97 -7.86 25.07
CA ILE A 204 62.96 -8.91 25.35
C ILE A 204 64.04 -8.38 26.30
N VAL A 205 64.58 -7.20 26.01
CA VAL A 205 65.60 -6.56 26.85
C VAL A 205 65.06 -6.31 28.27
N THR A 206 63.82 -5.83 28.39
CA THR A 206 63.19 -5.60 29.69
C THR A 206 63.00 -6.90 30.47
N LEU A 207 62.60 -7.99 29.81
CA LEU A 207 62.43 -9.29 30.47
C LEU A 207 63.76 -9.86 30.97
N ILE A 208 64.85 -9.65 30.23
CA ILE A 208 66.20 -10.06 30.67
C ILE A 208 66.61 -9.28 31.92
N ILE A 209 66.41 -7.95 31.93
CA ILE A 209 66.77 -7.09 33.06
C ILE A 209 65.91 -7.41 34.29
N LEU A 210 64.59 -7.59 34.12
CA LEU A 210 63.69 -8.00 35.19
C LEU A 210 64.03 -9.40 35.73
N GLY A 211 64.39 -10.33 34.85
CA GLY A 211 64.84 -11.67 35.23
C GLY A 211 66.12 -11.63 36.07
N TRP A 212 67.07 -10.77 35.69
CA TRP A 212 68.29 -10.52 36.45
C TRP A 212 68.00 -9.88 37.81
N PHE A 213 67.16 -8.83 37.85
CA PHE A 213 66.79 -8.16 39.10
C PHE A 213 66.08 -9.13 40.05
N ARG A 214 65.16 -9.97 39.54
CA ARG A 214 64.49 -11.00 40.33
C ARG A 214 65.47 -12.04 40.87
N TYR A 215 66.48 -12.39 40.10
CA TYR A 215 67.55 -13.27 40.56
C TYR A 215 68.37 -12.63 41.69
N GLU A 216 68.75 -11.36 41.56
CA GLU A 216 69.51 -10.65 42.60
C GLU A 216 68.69 -10.48 43.89
N ALA A 217 67.42 -10.12 43.77
CA ALA A 217 66.50 -10.04 44.91
C ALA A 217 66.38 -11.39 45.65
N TYR A 218 66.22 -12.49 44.90
CA TYR A 218 66.17 -13.84 45.48
C TYR A 218 67.49 -14.24 46.17
N ARG A 219 68.62 -13.86 45.57
CA ARG A 219 69.95 -14.07 46.17
C ARG A 219 70.10 -13.30 47.47
N THR A 220 69.72 -12.02 47.48
CA THR A 220 69.78 -11.20 48.69
C THR A 220 68.85 -11.68 49.78
N ASP A 221 67.63 -12.14 49.45
CA ASP A 221 66.71 -12.67 50.44
C ASP A 221 67.19 -14.00 51.04
N LYS A 222 67.83 -14.87 50.22
CA LYS A 222 68.52 -16.06 50.74
C LYS A 222 69.69 -15.71 51.65
N LEU A 223 70.46 -14.66 51.32
CA LEU A 223 71.55 -14.19 52.17
C LEU A 223 71.01 -13.64 53.49
N LYS A 224 69.91 -12.88 53.48
CA LYS A 224 69.22 -12.43 54.70
C LYS A 224 68.71 -13.60 55.54
N GLU A 225 68.08 -14.60 54.91
CA GLU A 225 67.60 -15.78 55.62
C GLU A 225 68.76 -16.56 56.25
N ALA A 226 69.89 -16.68 55.54
CA ALA A 226 71.12 -17.30 56.05
C ALA A 226 71.73 -16.49 57.21
N ILE A 227 71.78 -15.16 57.10
CA ILE A 227 72.26 -14.27 58.17
C ILE A 227 71.33 -14.36 59.38
N ASN A 228 70.01 -14.28 59.22
CA ASN A 228 69.04 -14.44 60.30
C ASN A 228 69.13 -15.82 60.97
N LYS A 229 69.34 -16.89 60.21
CA LYS A 229 69.61 -18.23 60.77
C LYS A 229 70.92 -18.28 61.54
N SER A 230 71.97 -17.62 61.05
CA SER A 230 73.26 -17.52 61.74
C SER A 230 73.16 -16.71 63.03
N VAL A 231 72.44 -15.59 63.04
CA VAL A 231 72.14 -14.78 64.23
C VAL A 231 71.34 -15.59 65.24
N LYS A 232 70.30 -16.32 64.79
CA LYS A 232 69.52 -17.20 65.67
C LYS A 232 70.35 -18.34 66.25
N ASN A 233 71.24 -18.95 65.46
CA ASN A 233 72.18 -19.97 65.96
C ASN A 233 73.22 -19.40 66.93
N LEU A 234 73.73 -18.19 66.69
CA LEU A 234 74.64 -17.50 67.60
C LEU A 234 73.93 -17.11 68.92
N GLN A 235 72.67 -16.71 68.86
CA GLN A 235 71.82 -16.47 70.04
C GLN A 235 71.55 -17.77 70.82
N LEU A 236 71.29 -18.88 70.12
CA LEU A 236 71.06 -20.19 70.75
C LEU A 236 72.35 -20.76 71.38
N ASN A 237 73.51 -20.56 70.76
CA ASN A 237 74.82 -20.94 71.30
C ASN A 237 75.30 -20.02 72.44
N ALA A 238 74.66 -18.86 72.63
CA ALA A 238 74.96 -17.91 73.72
C ALA A 238 74.14 -18.19 75.00
N VAL A 239 73.41 -19.32 75.06
CA VAL A 239 72.68 -19.79 76.23
C VAL A 239 73.47 -20.92 76.89
N ASP A 240 73.86 -20.72 78.15
CA ASP A 240 74.64 -21.68 78.93
C ASP A 240 73.77 -22.92 79.30
N PRO A 241 74.18 -24.17 79.00
CA PRO A 241 73.30 -25.35 79.11
C PRO A 241 72.87 -25.70 80.54
N LEU A 242 73.49 -25.10 81.55
CA LEU A 242 73.23 -25.42 82.97
C LEU A 242 72.34 -24.41 83.70
N THR A 243 72.20 -23.18 83.21
CA THR A 243 71.49 -22.11 83.96
C THR A 243 70.48 -21.32 83.13
N GLY A 244 70.45 -21.48 81.80
CA GLY A 244 69.44 -20.84 80.95
C GLY A 244 69.51 -19.30 80.90
N ALA A 245 70.53 -18.68 81.49
CA ALA A 245 70.75 -17.25 81.46
C ALA A 245 71.62 -16.86 80.23
N PRO A 246 71.36 -15.71 79.58
CA PRO A 246 72.14 -15.25 78.45
C PRO A 246 73.57 -14.86 78.87
N VAL A 247 74.57 -15.40 78.18
CA VAL A 247 75.98 -15.02 78.40
C VAL A 247 76.21 -13.65 77.75
N ASN A 248 76.18 -12.59 78.54
CA ASN A 248 76.48 -11.22 78.10
C ASN A 248 77.98 -11.05 77.84
N SER A 249 78.48 -11.55 76.70
CA SER A 249 79.80 -11.17 76.20
C SER A 249 79.66 -9.99 75.21
N PRO A 250 80.43 -8.89 75.40
CA PRO A 250 80.38 -7.73 74.51
C PRO A 250 80.84 -8.04 73.07
N GLU A 251 81.57 -9.15 72.87
CA GLU A 251 81.98 -9.62 71.55
C GLU A 251 80.83 -10.26 70.75
N LEU A 252 79.89 -10.94 71.41
CA LEU A 252 78.70 -11.51 70.76
C LEU A 252 77.72 -10.41 70.36
N THR A 253 77.52 -9.40 71.20
CA THR A 253 76.66 -8.26 70.87
C THR A 253 77.20 -7.46 69.69
N ASN A 254 78.52 -7.26 69.60
CA ASN A 254 79.15 -6.60 68.47
C ASN A 254 79.01 -7.41 67.17
N LYS A 255 79.15 -8.74 67.22
CA LYS A 255 78.94 -9.62 66.04
C LYS A 255 77.48 -9.65 65.59
N ILE A 256 76.53 -9.59 66.52
CA ILE A 256 75.10 -9.51 66.20
C ILE A 256 74.76 -8.14 65.59
N GLU A 257 75.31 -7.05 66.14
CA GLU A 257 75.11 -5.70 65.60
C GLU A 257 75.77 -5.52 64.22
N GLU A 258 76.95 -6.11 64.01
CA GLU A 258 77.63 -6.14 62.71
C GLU A 258 76.84 -6.96 61.67
N ALA A 259 76.27 -8.11 62.06
CA ALA A 259 75.42 -8.91 61.18
C ALA A 259 74.10 -8.20 60.81
N LEU A 260 73.50 -7.46 61.75
CA LEU A 260 72.32 -6.63 61.50
C LEU A 260 72.66 -5.44 60.58
N ARG A 261 73.78 -4.76 60.81
CA ARG A 261 74.26 -3.69 59.93
C ARG A 261 74.56 -4.19 58.52
N ASN A 262 75.14 -5.38 58.37
CA ASN A 262 75.39 -5.98 57.06
C ASN A 262 74.08 -6.33 56.34
N SER A 263 73.04 -6.78 57.06
CA SER A 263 71.70 -6.99 56.50
C SER A 263 71.06 -5.68 56.02
N ASP A 264 71.19 -4.60 56.81
CA ASP A 264 70.67 -3.27 56.45
C ASP A 264 71.44 -2.64 55.28
N GLN A 265 72.77 -2.83 55.23
CA GLN A 265 73.60 -2.41 54.10
C GLN A 265 73.26 -3.18 52.83
N LEU A 266 73.04 -4.50 52.89
CA LEU A 266 72.59 -5.28 51.73
C LEU A 266 71.22 -4.83 51.20
N ASN A 267 70.30 -4.41 52.09
CA ASN A 267 69.03 -3.81 51.68
C ASN A 267 69.22 -2.47 50.96
N LEU A 268 70.06 -1.60 51.52
CA LEU A 268 70.36 -0.31 50.92
C LEU A 268 71.09 -0.45 49.57
N ASP A 269 72.01 -1.40 49.45
CA ASP A 269 72.76 -1.66 48.22
C ASP A 269 71.86 -2.27 47.12
N LEU A 270 70.90 -3.11 47.48
CA LEU A 270 69.93 -3.66 46.52
C LEU A 270 68.97 -2.58 46.00
N VAL A 271 68.47 -1.70 46.88
CA VAL A 271 67.53 -0.62 46.52
C VAL A 271 68.23 0.51 45.76
N ASN A 272 69.47 0.84 46.13
CA ASN A 272 70.27 1.88 45.46
C ASN A 272 71.07 1.36 44.26
N SER A 273 70.96 0.07 43.93
CA SER A 273 71.64 -0.49 42.75
C SER A 273 71.15 0.22 41.48
N PRO A 274 72.05 0.72 40.62
CA PRO A 274 71.69 1.33 39.35
C PRO A 274 70.81 0.42 38.48
N TRP A 275 70.97 -0.90 38.63
CA TRP A 275 70.16 -1.90 37.93
C TRP A 275 68.73 -2.02 38.46
N ALA A 276 68.52 -1.79 39.75
CA ALA A 276 67.18 -1.75 40.35
C ALA A 276 66.39 -0.54 39.82
N LEU A 277 66.99 0.65 39.89
CA LEU A 277 66.41 1.88 39.35
C LEU A 277 66.12 1.77 37.85
N LEU A 278 67.05 1.20 37.08
CA LEU A 278 66.86 0.98 35.65
C LEU A 278 65.72 0.00 35.38
N SER A 279 65.67 -1.13 36.09
CA SER A 279 64.57 -2.10 35.98
C SER A 279 63.21 -1.49 36.33
N PHE A 280 63.16 -0.59 37.31
CA PHE A 280 61.93 0.11 37.71
C PHE A 280 61.44 1.07 36.64
N VAL A 281 62.31 1.95 36.15
CA VAL A 281 61.96 2.91 35.08
C VAL A 281 61.54 2.17 33.82
N LEU A 282 62.27 1.10 33.45
CA LEU A 282 62.00 0.32 32.25
C LEU A 282 60.67 -0.46 32.37
N SER A 283 60.35 -0.98 33.56
CA SER A 283 59.07 -1.63 33.83
C SER A 283 57.91 -0.64 33.73
N GLY A 284 58.00 0.52 34.37
CA GLY A 284 56.95 1.55 34.29
C GLY A 284 56.72 2.04 32.85
N VAL A 285 57.80 2.27 32.09
CA VAL A 285 57.68 2.62 30.66
C VAL A 285 57.01 1.50 29.86
N LEU A 286 57.35 0.23 30.12
CA LEU A 286 56.76 -0.90 29.39
C LEU A 286 55.27 -1.08 29.72
N PHE A 287 54.89 -0.98 30.99
CA PHE A 287 53.49 -1.00 31.41
C PHE A 287 52.70 0.16 30.80
N ALA A 288 53.27 1.36 30.78
CA ALA A 288 52.65 2.53 30.17
C ALA A 288 52.45 2.37 28.65
N VAL A 289 53.47 1.87 27.94
CA VAL A 289 53.38 1.60 26.48
C VAL A 289 52.39 0.48 26.19
N ALA A 290 52.40 -0.62 26.95
CA ALA A 290 51.47 -1.73 26.78
C ALA A 290 50.01 -1.31 27.05
N GLY A 291 49.79 -0.51 28.10
CA GLY A 291 48.49 0.10 28.39
C GLY A 291 48.02 1.05 27.28
N ALA A 292 48.91 1.89 26.75
CA ALA A 292 48.61 2.79 25.64
C ALA A 292 48.23 2.04 24.36
N VAL A 293 48.97 0.99 23.98
CA VAL A 293 48.72 0.19 22.77
C VAL A 293 47.39 -0.57 22.89
N SER A 294 47.13 -1.19 24.04
CA SER A 294 45.90 -1.95 24.27
C SER A 294 44.66 -1.05 24.32
N LEU A 295 44.72 0.11 24.97
CA LEU A 295 43.64 1.10 24.94
C LEU A 295 43.49 1.77 23.57
N GLY A 296 44.59 1.98 22.85
CA GLY A 296 44.61 2.47 21.46
C GLY A 296 43.79 1.58 20.55
N MET A 297 43.98 0.26 20.62
CA MET A 297 43.19 -0.69 19.83
C MET A 297 41.75 -0.87 20.32
N ALA A 298 41.52 -0.81 21.63
CA ALA A 298 40.21 -1.10 22.22
C ALA A 298 39.16 0.00 21.97
N LEU A 299 39.55 1.27 22.18
CA LEU A 299 38.61 2.38 22.19
C LEU A 299 37.97 2.70 20.83
N PRO A 300 38.69 2.72 19.69
CA PRO A 300 38.11 2.92 18.36
C PRO A 300 37.11 1.82 17.99
N VAL A 301 37.40 0.57 18.35
CA VAL A 301 36.49 -0.58 18.13
C VAL A 301 35.20 -0.39 18.93
N LEU A 302 35.33 0.01 20.20
CA LEU A 302 34.17 0.26 21.06
C LEU A 302 33.34 1.45 20.59
N GLN A 303 33.98 2.56 20.19
CA GLN A 303 33.31 3.75 19.66
C GLN A 303 32.58 3.48 18.35
N GLY A 304 33.20 2.72 17.43
CA GLY A 304 32.58 2.31 16.17
C GLY A 304 31.35 1.44 16.40
N PHE A 305 31.45 0.47 17.32
CA PHE A 305 30.31 -0.36 17.68
C PHE A 305 29.21 0.42 18.41
N TRP A 306 29.58 1.30 19.35
CA TRP A 306 28.64 2.17 20.06
C TRP A 306 27.86 3.06 19.10
N TYR A 307 28.55 3.70 18.15
CA TYR A 307 27.92 4.52 17.11
C TYR A 307 26.94 3.72 16.25
N ARG A 308 27.36 2.52 15.81
CA ARG A 308 26.52 1.61 15.03
C ARG A 308 25.28 1.17 15.80
N TRP A 309 25.47 0.73 17.04
CA TRP A 309 24.40 0.21 17.89
C TRP A 309 23.42 1.29 18.35
N LEU A 310 23.90 2.50 18.66
CA LEU A 310 23.07 3.59 19.17
C LEU A 310 22.36 4.37 18.05
N GLN A 311 23.04 4.63 16.92
CA GLN A 311 22.53 5.55 15.90
C GLN A 311 22.03 4.84 14.63
N ILE A 312 22.75 3.84 14.14
CA ILE A 312 22.46 3.24 12.82
C ILE A 312 21.45 2.10 12.95
N ASP A 313 21.72 1.12 13.79
CA ASP A 313 20.91 -0.10 13.91
C ASP A 313 19.44 0.20 14.35
N PRO A 314 19.16 1.12 15.29
CA PRO A 314 17.79 1.47 15.66
C PRO A 314 17.03 2.17 14.52
N LYS A 315 17.72 3.02 13.73
CA LYS A 315 17.14 3.68 12.56
C LYS A 315 16.81 2.66 11.46
N LEU A 316 17.75 1.77 11.14
CA LEU A 316 17.53 0.67 10.19
C LEU A 316 16.35 -0.21 10.61
N TRP A 317 16.25 -0.51 11.90
CA TRP A 317 15.15 -1.32 12.42
C TRP A 317 13.79 -0.61 12.34
N ARG A 318 13.73 0.70 12.64
CA ARG A 318 12.52 1.51 12.47
C ARG A 318 12.09 1.57 10.99
N LEU A 319 13.03 1.78 10.07
CA LEU A 319 12.77 1.79 8.63
C LEU A 319 12.25 0.43 8.14
N ARG A 320 12.88 -0.67 8.57
CA ARG A 320 12.43 -2.04 8.25
C ARG A 320 11.00 -2.30 8.74
N ARG A 321 10.66 -1.85 9.95
CA ARG A 321 9.28 -1.95 10.48
C ARG A 321 8.29 -1.11 9.69
N ARG A 322 8.65 0.12 9.34
CA ARG A 322 7.82 1.00 8.51
C ARG A 322 7.58 0.40 7.12
N ARG A 323 8.62 -0.10 6.46
CA ARG A 323 8.52 -0.82 5.17
C ARG A 323 7.57 -2.02 5.26
N LYS A 324 7.72 -2.86 6.30
CA LYS A 324 6.83 -4.01 6.51
C LYS A 324 5.37 -3.59 6.72
N ARG A 325 5.13 -2.46 7.39
CA ARG A 325 3.77 -1.93 7.58
C ARG A 325 3.16 -1.46 6.26
N ILE A 326 3.92 -0.72 5.45
CA ILE A 326 3.45 -0.24 4.14
C ILE A 326 3.15 -1.43 3.22
N LEU A 327 4.02 -2.44 3.17
CA LEU A 327 3.76 -3.64 2.38
C LEU A 327 2.47 -4.37 2.78
N ARG A 328 2.19 -4.48 4.09
CA ARG A 328 0.91 -5.02 4.59
C ARG A 328 -0.30 -4.17 4.24
N GLN A 329 -0.12 -2.85 4.09
CA GLN A 329 -1.19 -1.95 3.63
C GLN A 329 -1.38 -2.01 2.12
N MET A 330 -0.35 -2.37 1.35
CA MET A 330 -0.44 -2.53 -0.10
C MET A 330 -1.17 -3.80 -0.52
N GLU A 331 -1.05 -4.89 0.24
CA GLU A 331 -1.72 -6.17 -0.04
C GLU A 331 -3.23 -6.03 -0.29
N PRO A 332 -4.04 -5.44 0.62
CA PRO A 332 -5.47 -5.23 0.36
C PRO A 332 -5.76 -4.23 -0.77
N LEU A 333 -4.84 -3.29 -1.03
CA LEU A 333 -4.98 -2.35 -2.16
C LEU A 333 -4.77 -3.07 -3.50
N GLN A 334 -3.85 -4.03 -3.56
CA GLN A 334 -3.63 -4.84 -4.76
C GLN A 334 -4.85 -5.74 -5.02
N GLU A 335 -5.39 -6.39 -3.99
CA GLU A 335 -6.64 -7.14 -4.11
C GLU A 335 -7.79 -6.26 -4.63
N ALA A 336 -7.98 -5.07 -4.04
CA ALA A 336 -8.99 -4.11 -4.50
C ALA A 336 -8.76 -3.66 -5.95
N LEU A 337 -7.50 -3.43 -6.35
CA LEU A 337 -7.17 -3.07 -7.73
C LEU A 337 -7.56 -4.17 -8.71
N THR A 338 -7.23 -5.43 -8.37
CA THR A 338 -7.61 -6.59 -9.19
C THR A 338 -9.12 -6.76 -9.27
N ALA A 339 -9.85 -6.53 -8.17
CA ALA A 339 -11.31 -6.56 -8.16
C ALA A 339 -11.93 -5.46 -9.04
N HIS A 340 -11.42 -4.24 -8.98
CA HIS A 340 -11.88 -3.15 -9.87
C HIS A 340 -11.57 -3.46 -11.34
N LEU A 341 -10.40 -4.04 -11.65
CA LEU A 341 -10.03 -4.44 -13.00
C LEU A 341 -10.95 -5.53 -13.56
N THR A 342 -11.27 -6.55 -12.77
CA THR A 342 -12.17 -7.63 -13.20
C THR A 342 -13.58 -7.12 -13.40
N GLN A 343 -14.11 -6.31 -12.47
CA GLN A 343 -15.43 -5.69 -12.60
C GLN A 343 -15.52 -4.76 -13.80
N LYS A 344 -14.49 -3.94 -14.04
CA LYS A 344 -14.38 -3.12 -15.24
C LYS A 344 -14.50 -3.97 -16.51
N SER A 345 -13.72 -5.06 -16.61
CA SER A 345 -13.75 -5.95 -17.78
C SER A 345 -15.11 -6.62 -17.98
N ILE A 346 -15.80 -7.00 -16.90
CA ILE A 346 -17.15 -7.58 -16.96
C ILE A 346 -18.12 -6.54 -17.48
N LEU A 347 -18.12 -5.33 -16.92
CA LEU A 347 -19.03 -4.25 -17.32
C LEU A 347 -18.78 -3.78 -18.76
N GLU A 348 -17.52 -3.71 -19.22
CA GLU A 348 -17.20 -3.41 -20.62
C GLU A 348 -17.76 -4.48 -21.57
N ASN A 349 -17.67 -5.75 -21.18
CA ASN A 349 -18.26 -6.84 -21.95
C ASN A 349 -19.80 -6.81 -21.92
N ASP A 350 -20.41 -6.55 -20.77
CA ASP A 350 -21.87 -6.44 -20.63
C ASP A 350 -22.42 -5.32 -21.51
N ILE A 351 -21.76 -4.16 -21.55
CA ILE A 351 -22.12 -3.03 -22.42
C ILE A 351 -21.99 -3.42 -23.91
N ALA A 352 -20.96 -4.18 -24.27
CA ALA A 352 -20.73 -4.62 -25.64
C ALA A 352 -21.79 -5.61 -26.16
N VAL A 353 -22.39 -6.41 -25.26
CA VAL A 353 -23.44 -7.39 -25.60
C VAL A 353 -24.84 -6.77 -25.62
N MET A 354 -25.04 -5.57 -25.05
CA MET A 354 -26.35 -4.91 -25.06
C MET A 354 -26.81 -4.55 -26.49
N PRO A 355 -28.13 -4.55 -26.75
CA PRO A 355 -28.66 -4.18 -28.06
C PRO A 355 -28.18 -2.78 -28.48
N ALA A 356 -27.81 -2.65 -29.75
CA ALA A 356 -27.47 -1.35 -30.30
C ALA A 356 -28.74 -0.50 -30.36
N LEU A 357 -28.71 0.66 -29.71
CA LEU A 357 -29.82 1.62 -29.73
C LEU A 357 -30.21 2.05 -31.16
N GLU A 358 -29.26 1.98 -32.09
CA GLU A 358 -29.47 2.32 -33.48
C GLU A 358 -30.34 1.27 -34.21
N GLU A 359 -30.15 -0.02 -33.91
CA GLU A 359 -30.98 -1.10 -34.46
C GLU A 359 -32.44 -0.96 -34.00
N LEU A 360 -32.65 -0.70 -32.71
CA LEU A 360 -34.01 -0.49 -32.17
C LEU A 360 -34.70 0.76 -32.75
N LYS A 361 -33.94 1.83 -33.04
CA LYS A 361 -34.49 3.01 -33.74
C LYS A 361 -34.86 2.71 -35.18
N GLN A 362 -34.05 1.91 -35.88
CA GLN A 362 -34.34 1.49 -37.24
C GLN A 362 -35.61 0.63 -37.25
N GLU A 363 -35.75 -0.35 -36.34
CA GLU A 363 -36.98 -1.13 -36.17
C GLU A 363 -38.21 -0.24 -35.89
N GLU A 364 -38.09 0.74 -34.99
CA GLU A 364 -39.18 1.68 -34.70
C GLU A 364 -39.60 2.45 -35.97
N SER A 365 -38.63 2.92 -36.76
CA SER A 365 -38.90 3.66 -38.00
C SER A 365 -39.56 2.80 -39.07
N GLN A 366 -39.14 1.53 -39.20
CA GLN A 366 -39.72 0.57 -40.13
C GLN A 366 -41.18 0.27 -39.77
N ILE A 367 -41.47 -0.01 -38.50
CA ILE A 367 -42.85 -0.28 -38.04
C ILE A 367 -43.74 0.95 -38.25
N LYS A 368 -43.25 2.17 -38.03
CA LYS A 368 -44.02 3.39 -38.31
C LYS A 368 -44.35 3.53 -39.79
N ALA A 369 -43.39 3.28 -40.68
CA ALA A 369 -43.61 3.33 -42.11
C ALA A 369 -44.62 2.25 -42.55
N GLU A 370 -44.56 1.04 -41.98
CA GLU A 370 -45.56 -0.01 -42.22
C GLU A 370 -46.97 0.40 -41.77
N ILE A 371 -47.12 1.01 -40.59
CA ILE A 371 -48.40 1.53 -40.10
C ILE A 371 -48.95 2.60 -41.05
N GLU A 372 -48.11 3.55 -41.49
CA GLU A 372 -48.54 4.60 -42.41
C GLU A 372 -49.02 4.05 -43.76
N ASN A 373 -48.33 3.04 -44.28
CA ASN A 373 -48.74 2.34 -45.50
C ASN A 373 -50.08 1.62 -45.30
N LEU A 374 -50.27 0.90 -44.19
CA LEU A 374 -51.53 0.24 -43.86
C LEU A 374 -52.67 1.25 -43.65
N GLU A 375 -52.42 2.42 -43.06
CA GLU A 375 -53.41 3.48 -42.91
C GLU A 375 -53.80 4.13 -44.26
N ALA A 376 -52.86 4.23 -45.21
CA ALA A 376 -53.16 4.62 -46.59
C ALA A 376 -54.02 3.56 -47.29
N GLU A 377 -53.68 2.28 -47.14
CA GLU A 377 -54.44 1.16 -47.70
C GLU A 377 -55.85 1.08 -47.12
N ARG A 378 -55.98 1.25 -45.79
CA ARG A 378 -57.27 1.32 -45.10
C ARG A 378 -58.17 2.42 -45.65
N ARG A 379 -57.60 3.59 -45.97
CA ARG A 379 -58.37 4.71 -46.56
C ARG A 379 -58.87 4.36 -47.94
N LYS A 380 -58.06 3.66 -48.74
CA LYS A 380 -58.45 3.19 -50.07
C LYS A 380 -59.58 2.17 -49.97
N THR A 381 -59.44 1.12 -49.15
CA THR A 381 -60.48 0.11 -48.96
C THR A 381 -61.77 0.68 -48.40
N LEU A 382 -61.71 1.60 -47.43
CA LEU A 382 -62.91 2.29 -46.95
C LEU A 382 -63.61 3.08 -48.07
N THR A 383 -62.84 3.72 -48.95
CA THR A 383 -63.40 4.46 -50.09
C THR A 383 -64.06 3.49 -51.06
N ASP A 384 -63.40 2.39 -51.39
CA ASP A 384 -63.91 1.36 -52.29
C ASP A 384 -65.20 0.72 -51.71
N THR A 385 -65.21 0.35 -50.42
CA THR A 385 -66.40 -0.14 -49.72
C THR A 385 -67.57 0.85 -49.81
N ARG A 386 -67.31 2.15 -49.65
CA ARG A 386 -68.34 3.19 -49.77
C ARG A 386 -68.85 3.33 -51.20
N VAL A 387 -67.97 3.27 -52.19
CA VAL A 387 -68.33 3.32 -53.62
C VAL A 387 -69.17 2.11 -54.00
N HIS A 388 -68.80 0.90 -53.56
CA HIS A 388 -69.55 -0.31 -53.84
C HIS A 388 -70.90 -0.34 -53.11
N SER A 389 -70.97 0.09 -51.84
CA SER A 389 -72.24 0.22 -51.12
C SER A 389 -73.19 1.23 -51.78
N TYR A 390 -72.65 2.34 -52.29
CA TYR A 390 -73.44 3.30 -53.07
C TYR A 390 -73.93 2.68 -54.38
N GLY A 391 -73.06 1.96 -55.11
CA GLY A 391 -73.41 1.28 -56.35
C GLY A 391 -74.50 0.21 -56.16
N ASP A 392 -74.39 -0.57 -55.09
CA ASP A 392 -75.36 -1.61 -54.73
C ASP A 392 -76.73 -1.00 -54.40
N GLY A 393 -76.75 0.02 -53.54
CA GLY A 393 -77.98 0.76 -53.23
C GLY A 393 -78.59 1.49 -54.43
N TYR A 394 -77.76 1.96 -55.36
CA TYR A 394 -78.23 2.55 -56.62
C TYR A 394 -78.88 1.49 -57.52
N ALA A 395 -78.26 0.31 -57.66
CA ALA A 395 -78.79 -0.80 -58.45
C ALA A 395 -80.13 -1.33 -57.88
N HIS A 396 -80.21 -1.59 -56.57
CA HIS A 396 -81.47 -1.93 -55.90
C HIS A 396 -82.57 -0.88 -56.13
N GLY A 397 -82.20 0.41 -56.09
CA GLY A 397 -83.12 1.52 -56.37
C GLY A 397 -83.59 1.53 -57.83
N GLN A 398 -82.73 1.17 -58.78
CA GLN A 398 -83.08 1.07 -60.20
C GLN A 398 -84.03 -0.09 -60.47
N VAL A 399 -83.76 -1.29 -59.94
CA VAL A 399 -84.68 -2.43 -60.06
C VAL A 399 -86.03 -2.11 -59.44
N SER A 400 -86.04 -1.51 -58.24
CA SER A 400 -87.27 -1.08 -57.59
C SER A 400 -88.05 -0.07 -58.45
N ARG A 401 -87.35 0.83 -59.16
CA ARG A 401 -87.95 1.81 -60.07
C ARG A 401 -88.56 1.16 -61.31
N ASP A 402 -87.90 0.14 -61.85
CA ASP A 402 -88.31 -0.57 -63.07
C ASP A 402 -89.51 -1.50 -62.83
N VAL A 403 -89.66 -2.01 -61.59
CA VAL A 403 -90.81 -2.85 -61.18
C VAL A 403 -92.03 -2.03 -60.76
N MET A 404 -91.85 -0.80 -60.26
CA MET A 404 -92.95 0.09 -59.85
C MET A 404 -93.71 0.67 -61.04
N GLY A 405 -95.05 0.59 -61.01
CA GLY A 405 -95.92 1.31 -61.94
C GLY A 405 -95.86 2.84 -61.77
N GLU A 406 -96.32 3.61 -62.75
CA GLU A 406 -96.30 5.10 -62.68
C GLU A 406 -97.08 5.65 -61.47
N GLU A 407 -98.22 5.03 -61.12
CA GLU A 407 -99.01 5.43 -59.95
C GLU A 407 -98.30 5.12 -58.61
N GLU A 408 -97.60 3.99 -58.53
CA GLU A 408 -96.84 3.58 -57.35
C GLU A 408 -95.58 4.43 -57.16
N TYR A 409 -94.93 4.81 -58.26
CA TYR A 409 -93.78 5.72 -58.23
C TYR A 409 -94.18 7.13 -57.78
N ASP A 410 -95.33 7.66 -58.26
CA ASP A 410 -95.82 8.96 -57.82
C ASP A 410 -96.25 8.95 -56.35
N ALA A 411 -96.86 7.86 -55.87
CA ALA A 411 -97.14 7.66 -54.45
C ALA A 411 -95.85 7.55 -53.60
N TRP A 412 -94.83 6.83 -54.09
CA TRP A 412 -93.52 6.74 -53.44
C TRP A 412 -92.82 8.11 -53.40
N ARG A 413 -92.80 8.83 -54.51
CA ARG A 413 -92.19 10.16 -54.65
C ARG A 413 -92.86 11.17 -53.72
N ASN A 414 -94.18 11.20 -53.70
CA ASN A 414 -94.96 12.10 -52.84
C ASN A 414 -94.81 11.74 -51.36
N SER A 415 -94.66 10.46 -51.00
CA SER A 415 -94.41 10.05 -49.62
C SER A 415 -92.96 10.27 -49.17
N HIS A 416 -91.96 10.03 -50.01
CA HIS A 416 -90.53 10.13 -49.67
C HIS A 416 -89.96 11.55 -49.76
N LEU A 417 -90.53 12.43 -50.59
CA LEU A 417 -90.10 13.82 -50.75
C LEU A 417 -90.93 14.83 -49.93
N THR A 418 -91.75 14.37 -48.98
CA THR A 418 -92.43 15.27 -48.03
C THR A 418 -91.44 15.99 -47.12
N VAL A 419 -91.71 17.27 -46.84
CA VAL A 419 -90.88 18.15 -46.00
C VAL A 419 -90.60 17.55 -44.60
N SER A 420 -91.55 16.80 -44.04
CA SER A 420 -91.40 16.09 -42.76
C SER A 420 -90.39 14.92 -42.84
N ASN A 421 -90.41 14.14 -43.92
CA ASN A 421 -89.50 13.02 -44.13
C ASN A 421 -88.08 13.48 -44.49
N LEU A 422 -87.94 14.55 -45.28
CA LEU A 422 -86.66 15.20 -45.54
C LEU A 422 -86.01 15.76 -44.26
N ALA A 423 -86.80 16.36 -43.37
CA ALA A 423 -86.32 16.86 -42.08
C ALA A 423 -85.91 15.73 -41.12
N LEU A 424 -86.65 14.62 -41.08
CA LEU A 424 -86.31 13.41 -40.30
C LEU A 424 -85.04 12.75 -40.83
N ARG A 425 -84.86 12.66 -42.15
CA ARG A 425 -83.69 12.05 -42.79
C ARG A 425 -82.43 12.92 -42.66
N ALA A 426 -82.56 14.24 -42.68
CA ALA A 426 -81.47 15.16 -42.33
C ALA A 426 -81.02 14.98 -40.87
N LYS A 427 -81.94 14.66 -39.97
CA LYS A 427 -81.66 14.39 -38.55
C LYS A 427 -81.00 13.02 -38.33
N SER A 428 -81.37 12.00 -39.11
CA SER A 428 -80.80 10.64 -39.01
C SER A 428 -79.45 10.49 -39.76
N ASN A 429 -79.27 11.17 -40.90
CA ASN A 429 -77.98 11.20 -41.60
C ASN A 429 -76.92 12.01 -40.82
N ALA A 430 -77.33 13.00 -40.01
CA ALA A 430 -76.43 13.70 -39.09
C ALA A 430 -75.88 12.81 -37.96
N SER A 431 -76.50 11.64 -37.70
CA SER A 431 -76.02 10.62 -36.75
C SER A 431 -75.20 9.50 -37.39
N ALA A 432 -75.42 9.17 -38.67
CA ALA A 432 -74.70 8.09 -39.36
C ALA A 432 -73.28 8.49 -39.82
N ASP A 433 -73.06 9.78 -40.09
CA ASP A 433 -71.75 10.28 -40.56
C ASP A 433 -70.82 10.77 -39.42
N ARG A 434 -71.15 10.43 -38.17
CA ARG A 434 -70.32 10.70 -36.98
C ARG A 434 -69.78 9.41 -36.36
N ALA A 435 -68.91 8.72 -37.09
CA ALA A 435 -67.92 7.81 -36.52
C ALA A 435 -66.69 8.57 -35.96
N VAL A 436 -66.91 9.73 -35.34
CA VAL A 436 -65.92 10.40 -34.49
C VAL A 436 -66.68 10.85 -33.24
N PRO A 437 -66.40 10.29 -32.05
CA PRO A 437 -67.02 10.75 -30.83
C PRO A 437 -66.47 12.14 -30.51
N ARG A 438 -67.18 13.19 -30.93
CA ARG A 438 -67.00 14.51 -30.31
C ARG A 438 -67.52 14.38 -28.88
N SER A 439 -66.59 14.44 -27.93
CA SER A 439 -66.85 14.54 -26.50
C SER A 439 -68.03 15.47 -26.24
N ARG A 440 -69.00 14.99 -25.43
CA ARG A 440 -70.22 15.69 -25.01
C ARG A 440 -69.99 17.19 -24.83
N ALA A 441 -70.59 17.98 -25.71
CA ALA A 441 -70.66 19.42 -25.55
C ALA A 441 -71.60 19.73 -24.37
N THR A 442 -71.02 20.23 -23.28
CA THR A 442 -71.73 21.07 -22.31
C THR A 442 -72.31 22.26 -23.08
N GLY A 443 -73.58 22.59 -22.86
CA GLY A 443 -74.37 23.55 -23.65
C GLY A 443 -73.93 25.01 -23.54
N MET A 444 -72.64 25.31 -23.70
CA MET A 444 -72.06 26.65 -23.72
C MET A 444 -71.95 27.15 -25.15
N ARG A 445 -72.20 28.45 -25.35
CA ARG A 445 -72.09 29.10 -26.66
C ARG A 445 -70.61 29.13 -27.10
N PRO A 446 -70.30 29.13 -28.41
CA PRO A 446 -68.94 28.92 -28.93
C PRO A 446 -67.86 29.83 -28.33
N HIS A 447 -68.18 31.10 -28.10
CA HIS A 447 -67.23 32.05 -27.48
C HIS A 447 -66.96 31.76 -25.99
N GLN A 448 -67.92 31.18 -25.26
CA GLN A 448 -67.76 30.76 -23.87
C GLN A 448 -66.88 29.51 -23.77
N ALA A 449 -67.01 28.58 -24.73
CA ALA A 449 -66.15 27.40 -24.82
C ALA A 449 -64.68 27.77 -25.11
N ILE A 450 -64.45 28.76 -25.99
CA ILE A 450 -63.09 29.28 -26.25
C ILE A 450 -62.52 29.96 -25.01
N ARG A 451 -63.32 30.77 -24.31
CA ARG A 451 -62.87 31.44 -23.08
C ARG A 451 -62.50 30.43 -21.98
N LYS A 452 -63.29 29.36 -21.84
CA LYS A 452 -63.04 28.28 -20.90
C LYS A 452 -61.80 27.45 -21.26
N ALA A 453 -61.61 27.12 -22.54
CA ALA A 453 -60.42 26.39 -22.99
C ALA A 453 -59.12 27.21 -22.82
N ILE A 454 -59.21 28.54 -22.90
CA ILE A 454 -58.10 29.43 -22.60
C ILE A 454 -57.82 29.46 -21.09
N THR A 455 -58.84 29.62 -20.24
CA THR A 455 -58.63 29.62 -18.78
C THR A 455 -58.10 28.28 -18.27
N ASP A 456 -58.65 27.15 -18.75
CA ASP A 456 -58.23 25.81 -18.32
C ASP A 456 -56.76 25.53 -18.74
N ARG A 457 -56.31 26.04 -19.90
CA ARG A 457 -54.89 25.96 -20.32
C ARG A 457 -53.94 26.83 -19.51
N PHE A 458 -54.43 27.93 -18.94
CA PHE A 458 -53.61 28.80 -18.10
C PHE A 458 -53.47 28.27 -16.67
N ASP A 459 -54.49 27.56 -16.17
CA ASP A 459 -54.44 26.92 -14.85
C ASP A 459 -53.57 25.62 -14.87
N GLU A 460 -53.58 24.85 -15.96
CA GLU A 460 -52.72 23.65 -16.11
C GLU A 460 -51.22 23.98 -16.24
N ASN A 461 -50.85 25.18 -16.67
CA ASN A 461 -49.45 25.61 -16.78
C ASN A 461 -48.88 26.25 -15.50
N ASN A 462 -49.71 26.42 -14.46
CA ASN A 462 -49.32 27.01 -13.17
C ASN A 462 -49.48 26.03 -11.99
N SER A 463 -49.58 24.72 -12.26
CA SER A 463 -49.59 23.65 -11.24
C SER A 463 -48.41 22.69 -11.39
#